data_AF-A0A2E1BFB9-F1
#
_entry.id   AF-A0A2E1BFB9-F1
#
_cell.length_a   1.000
_cell.length_b   1.000
_cell.length_c   1.000
_cell.angle_alpha   90.00
_cell.angle_beta   90.00
_cell.angle_gamma   90.00
#
_symmetry.space_group_name_H-M   'P 1'
#
loop_
_entity.id
_entity.type
_entity.pdbx_description
1 polymer ?
#
loop_
_entity_poly.entity_id
_entity_poly.type
_entity_poly.pdbx_seq_one_letter_code
_entity_poly.pdbx_strand_id
1 'polypeptide(L)' 'MVGAAEIVGRTPPALTKAVDRLESDLYVSLLTRTGRGVSPTPAGLFLLEQTRGLAGSLPQCGSKLLRACSRKRTNPPFI' A
#
# COMPACT_ATOMS: atom_id res chain seq x y z
N MET A 1 -10.55 -11.41 -0.45
CA MET A 1 -10.38 -9.97 -0.76
C MET A 1 -11.58 -9.11 -0.35
N VAL A 2 -12.81 -9.62 -0.30
CA VAL A 2 -14.01 -8.83 0.11
C VAL A 2 -13.87 -8.26 1.53
N GLY A 3 -13.63 -9.10 2.56
CA GLY A 3 -13.47 -8.61 3.93
C GLY A 3 -12.29 -7.64 4.13
N ALA A 4 -11.21 -7.79 3.36
CA ALA A 4 -10.10 -6.83 3.40
C ALA A 4 -10.50 -5.47 2.77
N ALA A 5 -11.32 -5.48 1.72
CA ALA A 5 -11.80 -4.26 1.08
C ALA A 5 -12.72 -3.46 2.02
N GLU A 6 -13.56 -4.15 2.79
CA GLU A 6 -14.40 -3.53 3.83
C GLU A 6 -13.56 -2.85 4.91
N ILE A 7 -12.51 -3.52 5.41
CA ILE A 7 -11.60 -2.95 6.43
C ILE A 7 -10.89 -1.69 5.90
N VAL A 8 -10.49 -1.69 4.63
CA VAL A 8 -9.76 -0.58 4.00
C VAL A 8 -10.71 0.52 3.47
N GLY A 9 -12.04 0.32 3.56
CA GLY A 9 -13.03 1.28 3.05
C GLY A 9 -13.00 1.41 1.51
N ARG A 10 -12.61 0.34 0.81
CA ARG A 10 -12.52 0.29 -0.66
C ARG A 10 -13.47 -0.77 -1.21
N THR A 11 -13.86 -0.62 -2.46
CA THR A 11 -14.57 -1.70 -3.16
C THR A 11 -13.59 -2.85 -3.48
N PRO A 12 -14.03 -4.11 -3.45
CA PRO A 12 -13.20 -5.26 -3.81
C PRO A 12 -12.46 -5.13 -5.17
N PRO A 13 -13.06 -4.61 -6.27
CA PRO A 13 -12.34 -4.39 -7.51
C PRO A 13 -11.32 -3.24 -7.42
N ALA A 14 -11.59 -2.18 -6.64
CA ALA A 14 -10.62 -1.10 -6.45
C ALA A 14 -9.41 -1.58 -5.63
N LEU A 15 -9.62 -2.40 -4.59
CA LEU A 15 -8.54 -3.00 -3.82
C LEU A 15 -7.69 -3.93 -4.70
N THR A 16 -8.34 -4.75 -5.51
CA THR A 16 -7.67 -5.65 -6.46
C THR A 16 -6.77 -4.87 -7.41
N LYS A 17 -7.31 -3.83 -8.07
CA LYS A 17 -6.56 -3.00 -9.00
C LYS A 17 -5.38 -2.27 -8.34
N ALA A 18 -5.52 -1.87 -7.07
CA ALA A 18 -4.44 -1.25 -6.31
C ALA A 18 -3.31 -2.26 -6.03
N VAL A 19 -3.64 -3.51 -5.69
CA VAL A 19 -2.65 -4.57 -5.52
C VAL A 19 -1.97 -4.91 -6.85
N ASP A 20 -2.75 -5.10 -7.92
CA ASP A 20 -2.19 -5.46 -9.23
C ASP A 20 -1.23 -4.37 -9.75
N ARG A 21 -1.55 -3.09 -9.51
CA ARG A 21 -0.65 -1.97 -9.80
C ARG A 21 0.63 -2.04 -8.96
N LEU A 22 0.51 -2.31 -7.67
CA LEU A 22 1.67 -2.42 -6.78
C LEU A 22 2.59 -3.58 -7.19
N GLU A 23 2.02 -4.73 -7.58
CA GLU A 23 2.77 -5.87 -8.09
C GLU A 23 3.45 -5.55 -9.43
N SER A 24 2.79 -4.77 -10.29
CA SER A 24 3.35 -4.31 -11.57
C SER A 24 4.51 -3.34 -11.37
N ASP A 25 4.36 -2.36 -10.47
CA ASP A 25 5.39 -1.36 -10.17
C ASP A 25 6.64 -2.01 -9.53
N LEU A 26 6.45 -3.12 -8.80
CA LEU A 26 7.52 -3.88 -8.13
C LEU A 26 8.02 -5.08 -8.93
N TYR A 27 7.40 -5.40 -10.07
CA TYR A 27 7.67 -6.57 -10.90
C TYR A 27 7.68 -7.91 -10.11
N VAL A 28 6.91 -7.98 -9.01
CA VAL A 28 6.88 -9.13 -8.10
C VAL A 28 5.45 -9.36 -7.63
N SER A 29 5.02 -10.64 -7.63
CA SER A 29 3.76 -11.03 -7.01
C SER A 29 3.86 -10.98 -5.48
N LEU A 30 3.00 -10.18 -4.86
CA LEU A 30 2.92 -10.02 -3.42
C LEU A 30 1.84 -10.91 -2.80
N LEU A 31 0.78 -11.21 -3.56
CA LEU A 31 -0.33 -12.04 -3.14
C LEU A 31 -0.57 -13.20 -4.12
N THR A 32 -0.73 -14.41 -3.59
CA THR A 32 -1.20 -15.58 -4.35
C THR A 32 -2.68 -15.78 -4.09
N ARG A 33 -3.48 -15.80 -5.17
CA ARG A 33 -4.90 -16.16 -5.12
C ARG A 33 -5.03 -17.66 -5.30
N THR A 34 -5.50 -18.35 -4.27
CA THR A 34 -5.88 -19.77 -4.34
C THR A 34 -7.40 -19.87 -4.40
N GLY A 35 -7.95 -20.98 -4.91
CA GLY A 35 -9.41 -21.18 -4.97
C GLY A 35 -10.13 -21.09 -3.61
N ARG A 36 -9.39 -21.10 -2.49
CA ARG A 36 -9.91 -20.96 -1.12
C ARG A 36 -9.66 -19.60 -0.48
N GLY A 37 -8.92 -18.69 -1.12
CA GLY A 37 -8.60 -17.39 -0.54
C GLY A 37 -7.34 -16.73 -1.09
N VAL A 38 -6.86 -15.72 -0.38
CA VAL A 38 -5.67 -14.94 -0.76
C VAL A 38 -4.61 -15.12 0.33
N SER A 39 -3.40 -15.47 -0.08
CA SER A 39 -2.25 -15.64 0.81
C SER A 39 -1.11 -14.73 0.37
N PRO A 40 -0.33 -14.13 1.29
CA PRO A 40 0.87 -13.40 0.91
C PRO A 40 1.95 -14.36 0.37
N THR A 41 2.75 -13.88 -0.57
CA THR A 41 3.99 -14.52 -1.01
C THR A 41 5.14 -14.19 -0.04
N PRO A 42 6.31 -14.85 -0.15
CA PRO A 42 7.49 -14.46 0.62
C PRO A 42 7.86 -12.98 0.43
N ALA A 43 7.76 -12.46 -0.80
CA ALA A 43 7.97 -11.04 -1.09
C ALA A 43 6.89 -10.15 -0.45
N GLY A 44 5.63 -10.59 -0.47
CA GLY A 44 4.54 -9.92 0.23
C GLY A 44 4.75 -9.84 1.74
N LEU A 45 5.26 -10.91 2.37
CA LEU A 45 5.61 -10.93 3.79
C LEU A 45 6.77 -9.98 4.10
N PHE A 46 7.82 -9.98 3.28
CA PHE A 46 8.94 -9.05 3.43
C PHE A 46 8.47 -7.60 3.35
N LEU A 47 7.68 -7.27 2.33
CA LEU A 47 7.14 -5.92 2.15
C LEU A 47 6.21 -5.51 3.31
N LEU A 48 5.38 -6.44 3.80
CA LEU A 48 4.51 -6.22 4.94
C LEU A 48 5.30 -5.86 6.20
N GLU A 49 6.42 -6.55 6.46
CA GLU A 49 7.27 -6.27 7.60
C GLU A 49 7.90 -4.87 7.51
N GLN A 50 8.47 -4.54 6.35
CA GLN A 50 9.08 -3.22 6.11
C GLN A 50 8.05 -2.09 6.21
N THR A 51 6.87 -2.27 5.61
CA THR A 51 5.82 -1.23 5.60
C THR A 51 5.15 -1.06 6.95
N ARG A 52 5.06 -2.09 7.80
CA ARG A 52 4.56 -1.95 9.18
C ARG A 52 5.44 -1.02 10.01
N GLY A 53 6.77 -1.15 9.90
CA GLY A 53 7.71 -0.23 10.55
C GLY A 53 7.55 1.22 10.07
N LEU A 54 7.36 1.40 8.76
CA LEU A 54 7.13 2.73 8.17
C LEU A 54 5.76 3.32 8.54
N ALA A 55 4.70 2.52 8.51
CA ALA A 55 3.34 2.93 8.82
C ALA A 55 3.20 3.44 10.27
N GLY A 56 3.92 2.83 11.21
CA GLY A 56 3.99 3.33 12.59
C GLY A 56 4.69 4.68 12.73
N SER A 57 5.63 5.01 11.82
CA SER A 57 6.44 6.24 11.87
C SER A 57 5.83 7.40 11.06
N LEU A 58 4.99 7.08 10.06
CA LEU A 58 4.38 8.07 9.15
C LEU A 58 3.49 9.12 9.84
N PRO A 59 2.66 8.82 10.85
CA PRO A 59 1.88 9.83 11.57
C PRO A 59 2.77 10.87 12.27
N GLN A 60 3.89 10.42 12.86
CA GLN A 60 4.90 11.29 13.47
C GLN A 60 5.62 12.13 12.43
N CYS A 61 5.88 11.61 11.23
CA CYS A 61 6.41 12.40 10.12
C CYS A 61 5.39 13.44 9.62
N GLY A 62 4.11 13.07 9.54
CA GLY A 62 3.03 13.97 9.12
C GLY A 62 2.90 15.19 10.03
N SER A 63 2.97 15.02 11.35
CA SER A 63 2.91 16.16 12.29
C SER A 63 4.13 17.08 12.20
N LYS A 64 5.32 16.51 11.97
CA LYS A 64 6.55 17.29 11.72
C LYS A 64 6.52 18.03 10.38
N LEU A 65 6.03 17.39 9.32
CA LEU A 65 5.89 17.98 7.99
C LEU A 65 4.79 19.03 7.96
N LEU A 66 3.66 18.85 8.65
CA LEU A 66 2.64 19.90 8.76
C LEU A 66 3.16 21.14 9.49
N ARG A 67 4.08 20.98 10.45
CA ARG A 67 4.83 22.10 11.05
C ARG A 67 5.85 22.74 10.09
N ALA A 68 6.37 22.00 9.12
CA ALA A 68 7.44 22.44 8.21
C ALA A 68 6.96 22.92 6.83
N CYS A 69 5.86 22.41 6.29
CA CYS A 69 5.48 22.48 4.88
C CYS A 69 4.33 23.47 4.57
N SER A 70 4.23 24.60 5.27
CA SER A 70 3.36 25.73 4.88
C SER A 70 3.71 26.34 3.49
N ARG A 71 4.69 25.81 2.73
CA ARG A 71 5.00 26.26 1.37
C ARG A 71 5.17 25.12 0.36
N LYS A 72 4.29 25.17 -0.65
CA LYS A 72 4.39 24.65 -2.04
C LYS A 72 4.45 23.11 -2.19
N ARG A 73 3.27 22.53 -2.37
CA ARG A 73 3.08 21.22 -3.01
C ARG A 73 3.25 21.41 -4.53
N THR A 74 4.46 21.23 -5.06
CA THR A 74 4.67 21.03 -6.50
C THR A 74 4.75 19.53 -6.76
N ASN A 75 3.75 19.02 -7.46
CA ASN A 75 3.72 17.67 -8.04
C ASN A 75 4.68 17.63 -9.25
N PRO A 76 5.71 16.77 -9.30
CA PRO A 76 6.40 16.52 -10.55
C PRO A 76 5.59 15.56 -11.45
N PRO A 77 5.68 15.69 -12.78
CA PRO A 77 5.01 14.78 -13.71
C PRO A 77 5.70 13.42 -13.68
N PHE A 78 4.92 12.35 -13.46
CA PHE A 78 5.38 10.99 -13.74
C PHE A 78 5.44 10.84 -15.27
N ILE A 79 6.59 10.33 -15.73
CA ILE A 79 6.97 10.00 -17.11
C ILE A 79 5.88 9.22 -17.84
#